data_AF-A0A942BZ18-F1
#
_entry.id   AF-A0A942BZ18-F1
#
_cell.length_a   1.000
_cell.length_b   1.000
_cell.length_c   1.000
_cell.angle_alpha   90.00
_cell.angle_beta   90.00
_cell.angle_gamma   90.00
#
_symmetry.space_group_name_H-M   'P 1'
#
loop_
_entity.id
_entity.type
_entity.pdbx_description
1 polymer ?
#
loop_
_entity_poly.entity_id
_entity_poly.type
_entity_poly.pdbx_seq_one_letter_code
_entity_poly.pdbx_strand_id
1 'polypeptide(L)'
;MSSLHRISESEFARIVRGIVEDRETIIKHNPIGTREEILLWMLLACLASYLSLTDLESPCFTGKPDAATYRQAILFVLRERKDGDFNAEWAFARLKQA
;
A
#
# COMPACT_ATOMS: atom_id res chain seq x y z
N MET A 1 -21.19 -15.86 -3.27
CA MET A 1 -20.40 -14.99 -4.16
C MET A 1 -19.81 -13.91 -3.28
N SER A 2 -18.49 -13.94 -3.00
CA SER A 2 -17.86 -12.83 -2.29
C SER A 2 -17.90 -11.60 -3.19
N SER A 3 -18.49 -10.52 -2.71
CA SER A 3 -18.39 -9.23 -3.40
C SER A 3 -16.91 -8.82 -3.39
N LEU A 4 -16.31 -8.63 -4.57
CA LEU A 4 -14.95 -8.12 -4.66
C LEU A 4 -14.95 -6.69 -4.11
N HIS A 5 -14.34 -6.47 -2.93
CA HIS A 5 -14.14 -5.12 -2.41
C HIS A 5 -13.22 -4.37 -3.36
N ARG A 6 -13.69 -3.22 -3.86
CA ARG A 6 -12.95 -2.30 -4.72
C ARG A 6 -12.67 -0.99 -3.99
N ILE A 7 -11.71 -0.22 -4.48
CA ILE A 7 -11.29 1.07 -3.92
C ILE A 7 -11.33 2.16 -4.98
N SER A 8 -11.96 3.29 -4.67
CA SER A 8 -11.93 4.49 -5.52
C SER A 8 -10.63 5.28 -5.32
N GLU A 9 -10.32 6.21 -6.23
CA GLU A 9 -9.17 7.11 -6.07
C GLU A 9 -9.26 7.94 -4.79
N SER A 10 -10.45 8.41 -4.41
CA SER A 10 -10.66 9.22 -3.21
C SER A 10 -10.36 8.46 -1.93
N GLU A 11 -10.79 7.19 -1.84
CA GLU A 11 -10.50 6.34 -0.68
C GLU A 11 -9.02 5.94 -0.63
N PHE A 12 -8.43 5.62 -1.78
CA PHE A 12 -6.97 5.40 -1.87
C PHE A 12 -6.20 6.64 -1.39
N ALA A 13 -6.62 7.82 -1.82
CA ALA A 13 -6.02 9.08 -1.41
C ALA A 13 -6.18 9.38 0.09
N ARG A 14 -7.32 9.01 0.68
CA ARG A 14 -7.56 9.13 2.12
C ARG A 14 -6.59 8.26 2.92
N ILE A 15 -6.38 7.00 2.50
CA ILE A 15 -5.43 6.07 3.14
C ILE A 15 -4.00 6.63 3.07
N VAL A 16 -3.54 7.03 1.88
CA VAL A 16 -2.17 7.56 1.70
C VAL A 16 -1.95 8.81 2.55
N ARG A 17 -2.95 9.69 2.65
CA ARG A 17 -2.87 10.89 3.48
C ARG A 17 -2.69 10.56 4.97
N GLY A 18 -3.48 9.62 5.51
CA GLY A 18 -3.35 9.19 6.90
C GLY A 18 -1.95 8.63 7.19
N ILE A 19 -1.40 7.82 6.27
CA ILE A 19 -0.03 7.30 6.41
C ILE A 19 1.00 8.43 6.43
N VAL A 20 0.86 9.44 5.57
CA VAL A 20 1.76 10.60 5.55
C VAL A 20 1.64 11.43 6.83
N GLU A 21 0.44 11.62 7.36
CA GLU A 21 0.19 12.35 8.61
C GLU A 21 0.82 11.63 9.82
N ASP A 22 0.71 10.30 9.88
CA ASP A 22 1.20 9.47 11.00
C ASP A 22 2.64 8.95 10.83
N ARG A 23 3.34 9.36 9.75
CA ARG A 23 4.61 8.75 9.31
C ARG A 23 5.69 8.65 10.38
N GLU A 24 5.89 9.68 11.21
CA GLU A 24 6.93 9.66 12.23
C GLU A 24 6.64 8.61 13.31
N THR A 25 5.36 8.44 13.65
CA THR A 25 4.91 7.39 14.56
C THR A 25 5.10 6.01 13.92
N ILE A 26 4.66 5.85 12.67
CA ILE A 26 4.81 4.59 11.92
C ILE A 26 6.29 4.17 11.86
N ILE A 27 7.17 5.09 11.48
CA ILE A 27 8.61 4.84 11.35
C ILE A 27 9.25 4.53 12.70
N LYS A 28 8.90 5.27 13.74
CA LYS A 28 9.39 5.03 15.11
C LYS A 28 9.07 3.61 15.61
N HIS A 29 7.90 3.08 15.27
CA HIS A 29 7.46 1.76 15.72
C HIS A 29 7.89 0.60 14.80
N ASN A 30 8.40 0.89 13.60
CA ASN A 30 8.80 -0.12 12.61
C ASN A 30 10.24 0.15 12.12
N PRO A 31 11.28 -0.07 12.93
CA PRO A 31 12.64 0.37 12.62
C PRO A 31 13.39 -0.51 11.60
N ILE A 32 12.70 -1.43 10.92
CA ILE A 32 13.32 -2.36 9.96
C ILE A 32 13.08 -1.86 8.54
N GLY A 33 14.17 -1.51 7.85
CA GLY A 33 14.13 -0.98 6.50
C GLY A 33 14.32 0.53 6.45
N THR A 34 14.29 1.07 5.24
CA THR A 34 14.29 2.52 5.00
C THR A 34 12.93 3.13 5.31
N ARG A 35 12.88 4.45 5.52
CA ARG A 35 11.62 5.19 5.72
C ARG A 35 10.60 4.88 4.62
N GLU A 36 11.06 4.89 3.37
CA GLU A 36 10.22 4.57 2.22
C GLU A 36 9.67 3.15 2.27
N GLU A 37 10.51 2.15 2.57
CA GLU A 37 10.09 0.75 2.70
C GLU A 37 9.02 0.57 3.77
N ILE A 38 9.20 1.20 4.93
CA ILE A 38 8.26 1.12 6.05
C ILE A 38 6.89 1.69 5.65
N LEU A 39 6.87 2.84 4.99
CA LEU A 39 5.62 3.50 4.60
C LEU A 39 4.92 2.77 3.44
N LEU A 40 5.67 2.20 2.49
CA LEU A 40 5.12 1.36 1.44
C LEU A 40 4.57 0.03 1.99
N TRP A 41 5.27 -0.58 2.96
CA TRP A 41 4.78 -1.74 3.68
C TRP A 41 3.47 -1.42 4.41
N MET A 42 3.40 -0.28 5.10
CA MET A 42 2.17 0.16 5.77
C MET A 42 1.02 0.37 4.78
N LEU A 43 1.29 1.00 3.62
CA LEU A 43 0.27 1.15 2.58
C LEU A 43 -0.25 -0.20 2.09
N LEU A 44 0.65 -1.17 1.83
CA LEU A 44 0.26 -2.52 1.43
C LEU A 44 -0.60 -3.20 2.51
N ALA A 45 -0.24 -3.07 3.79
CA ALA A 45 -1.01 -3.64 4.90
C ALA A 45 -2.41 -2.99 5.02
N CYS A 46 -2.51 -1.67 4.91
CA CYS A 46 -3.79 -0.96 4.89
C CYS A 46 -4.67 -1.41 3.73
N LEU A 47 -4.10 -1.57 2.52
CA LEU A 47 -4.83 -2.05 1.35
C LEU A 47 -5.29 -3.49 1.51
N ALA A 48 -4.45 -4.37 2.05
CA ALA A 48 -4.80 -5.75 2.31
C ALA A 48 -6.00 -5.86 3.26
N SER A 49 -6.00 -5.07 4.33
CA SER A 49 -7.12 -4.99 5.27
C SER A 49 -8.37 -4.38 4.63
N TYR A 50 -8.25 -3.23 3.96
CA TYR A 50 -9.37 -2.51 3.34
C TYR A 50 -10.08 -3.35 2.27
N LEU A 51 -9.29 -4.01 1.41
CA LEU A 51 -9.81 -4.84 0.31
C LEU A 51 -10.17 -6.25 0.74
N SER A 52 -9.96 -6.59 2.03
CA SER A 52 -10.14 -7.93 2.58
C SER A 52 -9.44 -8.98 1.71
N LEU A 53 -8.18 -8.72 1.36
CA LEU A 53 -7.38 -9.65 0.55
C LEU A 53 -7.24 -10.97 1.30
N THR A 54 -7.48 -12.06 0.59
CA THR A 54 -7.20 -13.39 1.13
C THR A 54 -5.70 -13.70 1.06
N ASP A 55 -5.25 -14.72 1.80
CA ASP A 55 -3.84 -15.16 1.75
C ASP A 55 -3.38 -15.54 0.33
N LEU A 56 -4.32 -15.98 -0.54
CA LEU A 56 -4.07 -16.32 -1.94
C LEU A 56 -3.84 -15.09 -2.84
N GLU A 57 -4.31 -13.92 -2.42
CA GLU A 57 -4.21 -12.66 -3.17
C GLU A 57 -3.12 -11.74 -2.61
N SER A 58 -2.55 -12.12 -1.46
CA SER A 58 -1.48 -11.39 -0.81
C SER A 58 -0.15 -11.64 -1.53
N PRO A 59 0.58 -10.58 -1.92
CA PRO A 59 1.89 -10.74 -2.56
C PRO A 59 2.87 -11.52 -1.66
N CYS A 60 3.35 -12.66 -2.15
CA CYS A 60 4.41 -13.43 -1.51
C CYS A 60 5.77 -12.95 -2.02
N PHE A 61 6.62 -12.47 -1.12
CA PHE A 61 7.97 -12.01 -1.47
C PHE A 61 9.00 -13.13 -1.30
N THR A 62 9.83 -13.35 -2.31
CA THR A 62 10.98 -14.26 -2.21
C THR A 62 12.20 -13.46 -1.72
N GLY A 63 12.55 -13.61 -0.45
CA GLY A 63 13.69 -12.91 0.16
C GLY A 63 13.30 -11.63 0.90
N LYS A 64 14.27 -10.71 1.08
CA LYS A 64 14.04 -9.44 1.79
C LYS A 64 13.40 -8.43 0.81
N PRO A 65 12.15 -8.00 1.03
CA PRO A 65 11.51 -7.00 0.17
C PRO A 65 12.21 -5.64 0.31
N ASP A 66 12.27 -4.91 -0.79
CA ASP A 66 12.74 -3.53 -0.87
C ASP A 66 11.61 -2.59 -1.34
N ALA A 67 11.90 -1.29 -1.47
CA ALA A 67 10.91 -0.31 -1.90
C ALA A 67 10.31 -0.64 -3.28
N ALA A 68 11.12 -1.14 -4.23
CA ALA A 68 10.64 -1.53 -5.56
C ALA A 68 9.66 -2.71 -5.48
N THR A 69 9.99 -3.70 -4.65
CA THR A 69 9.17 -4.87 -4.35
C THR A 69 7.80 -4.46 -3.81
N TYR A 70 7.74 -3.55 -2.84
CA TYR A 70 6.47 -3.07 -2.30
C TYR A 70 5.65 -2.26 -3.31
N ARG A 71 6.28 -1.39 -4.12
CA ARG A 71 5.59 -0.66 -5.19
C ARG A 71 4.91 -1.60 -6.18
N GLN A 72 5.63 -2.64 -6.62
CA GLN A 72 5.09 -3.64 -7.53
C GLN A 72 3.91 -4.41 -6.91
N ALA A 73 4.03 -4.81 -5.64
CA ALA A 73 2.95 -5.46 -4.90
C ALA A 73 1.69 -4.60 -4.80
N ILE A 74 1.84 -3.31 -4.49
CA ILE A 74 0.72 -2.37 -4.41
C ILE A 74 0.03 -2.22 -5.78
N LEU A 75 0.80 -2.04 -6.85
CA LEU A 75 0.24 -1.94 -8.21
C LEU A 75 -0.47 -3.23 -8.63
N PHE A 76 0.09 -4.40 -8.27
CA PHE A 76 -0.53 -5.69 -8.53
C PHE A 76 -1.88 -5.83 -7.83
N VAL A 77 -1.95 -5.52 -6.53
CA VAL A 77 -3.18 -5.54 -5.74
C VAL A 77 -4.24 -4.61 -6.35
N LEU A 78 -3.84 -3.40 -6.73
CA LEU A 78 -4.78 -2.41 -7.27
C LEU A 78 -5.31 -2.79 -8.65
N ARG A 79 -4.56 -3.52 -9.48
CA ARG A 79 -4.95 -3.84 -10.88
C ARG A 79 -6.39 -4.36 -11.01
N GLU A 80 -6.79 -5.28 -10.15
CA GLU A 80 -8.13 -5.91 -10.18
C GLU A 80 -9.11 -5.29 -9.16
N ARG A 81 -8.63 -4.36 -8.33
CA ARG A 81 -9.34 -3.85 -7.16
C ARG A 81 -9.66 -2.35 -7.24
N LYS A 82 -9.24 -1.65 -8.30
CA LYS A 82 -9.68 -0.27 -8.52
C LYS A 82 -11.17 -0.21 -8.88
N ASP A 83 -11.85 0.78 -8.31
CA ASP A 83 -13.15 1.24 -8.77
C ASP A 83 -12.96 2.42 -9.73
N GLY A 84 -13.13 2.16 -11.02
CA GLY A 84 -12.71 3.06 -12.08
C GLY A 84 -11.21 2.97 -12.38
N ASP A 85 -10.77 3.71 -13.38
CA ASP A 85 -9.35 3.79 -13.72
C ASP A 85 -8.72 5.04 -13.11
N PHE A 86 -7.73 4.84 -12.22
CA PHE A 86 -6.90 5.90 -11.69
C PHE A 86 -5.44 5.45 -11.59
N ASN A 87 -4.53 6.43 -11.61
CA ASN A 87 -3.10 6.22 -11.46
C ASN A 87 -2.72 6.28 -9.97
N ALA A 88 -2.21 5.20 -9.41
CA ALA A 88 -1.80 5.12 -8.00
C ALA A 88 -0.34 5.53 -7.75
N GLU A 89 0.48 5.70 -8.79
CA GLU A 89 1.93 5.92 -8.64
C GLU A 89 2.29 7.24 -7.96
N TRP A 90 1.39 8.23 -8.01
CA TRP A 90 1.58 9.51 -7.30
C TRP A 90 1.80 9.28 -5.79
N ALA A 91 1.26 8.20 -5.23
CA ALA A 91 1.41 7.88 -3.81
C ALA A 91 2.88 7.60 -3.46
N PHE A 92 3.63 6.97 -4.35
CA PHE A 92 5.03 6.61 -4.11
C PHE A 92 5.93 7.85 -4.02
N ALA A 93 5.64 8.89 -4.79
CA ALA A 93 6.35 10.16 -4.68
C ALA A 93 6.08 10.83 -3.32
N ARG A 94 4.83 10.80 -2.85
CA ARG A 94 4.45 11.35 -1.53
C ARG A 94 5.08 10.59 -0.38
N LEU A 95 5.08 9.26 -0.42
CA LEU A 95 5.65 8.41 0.64
C LEU A 95 7.18 8.43 0.65
N LYS A 96 7.83 8.75 -0.47
CA LYS A 96 9.30 8.90 -0.52
C LYS A 96 9.80 10.20 0.12
N GLN A 97 9.00 11.27 0.07
CA GLN A 97 9.33 12.58 0.65
C GLN A 97 8.99 12.69 2.14
N ALA A 98 8.40 11.64 2.70
CA ALA A 98 7.79 11.58 4.02
C ALA A 98 8.83 11.35 5.13
#